data_AF-A0A9W9CYH2-F1
#
_entry.id   AF-A0A9W9CYH2-F1
#
_cell.length_a   1.000
_cell.length_b   1.000
_cell.length_c   1.000
_cell.angle_alpha   90.00
_cell.angle_beta   90.00
_cell.angle_gamma   90.00
#
_symmetry.space_group_name_H-M   'P 1'
#
loop_
_entity.id
_entity.type
_entity.pdbx_description
1 polymer ?
#
loop_
_entity_poly.entity_id
_entity_poly.type
_entity_poly.pdbx_seq_one_letter_code
_entity_poly.pdbx_strand_id
1 'polypeptide(L)'
;MLYDLNIVWTPQTAPTDLERTLKFSKSLGYDVVALNHTFEAPIPAQVSNPIPQVGPVHTSFPQPHQASSPSTASGDNNRSSLPITLRRATVLISDPSINHRLPTLAAAYDLLAARPTTDKAFAAACTSMSDISLISLDLSVSHPFRFKPKPCMAAVHRGVLFEVCYSQLVANSDARARGTFIANMLELVRATKGRGIVLSSEARATAGGVGLRAPADVMNLFACWGLGNEKGTEALGVHPRAVVVNEGLKRRGYRGVVDIIQAEGRIPASQEKEDGDDGEKGKEDARKKKSSGGGTQQKPKNKVGQKQSSGQQDSGIANGKRKHDGGSDHGGGDQASLPVLSKRQAKKLKLAEQKATDGPVAANVK
;
A
#
# COMPACT_ATOMS: atom_id res chain seq x y z
N MET A 1 -13.88 4.97 7.41
CA MET A 1 -13.21 4.31 8.55
C MET A 1 -11.93 5.05 8.84
N LEU A 2 -11.70 5.40 10.11
CA LEU A 2 -10.47 6.04 10.58
C LEU A 2 -9.62 5.03 11.34
N TYR A 3 -8.30 5.17 11.19
CA TYR A 3 -7.33 4.20 11.69
C TYR A 3 -6.33 4.88 12.63
N ASP A 4 -5.95 4.18 13.70
CA ASP A 4 -4.72 4.45 14.45
C ASP A 4 -3.88 3.18 14.48
N LEU A 5 -2.78 3.15 13.72
CA LEU A 5 -1.99 1.93 13.58
C LEU A 5 -0.91 1.77 14.66
N ASN A 6 -0.88 2.60 15.71
CA ASN A 6 0.18 2.51 16.73
C ASN A 6 -0.29 2.90 18.14
N ILE A 7 -0.96 1.99 18.84
CA ILE A 7 -1.13 2.11 20.29
C ILE A 7 -0.11 1.20 20.97
N VAL A 8 0.80 1.76 21.76
CA VAL A 8 1.88 1.00 22.39
C VAL A 8 1.33 0.08 23.46
N TRP A 9 1.62 -1.21 23.32
CA TRP A 9 1.27 -2.27 24.25
C TRP A 9 2.54 -2.99 24.75
N THR A 10 2.52 -3.34 26.04
CA THR A 10 3.57 -4.12 26.69
C THR A 10 2.94 -5.25 27.50
N PRO A 11 3.65 -6.35 27.79
CA PRO A 11 3.15 -7.39 28.70
C PRO A 11 2.74 -6.86 30.09
N GLN A 12 3.28 -5.72 30.50
CA GLN A 12 2.97 -5.03 31.75
C GLN A 12 1.71 -4.16 31.67
N THR A 13 1.09 -4.02 30.49
CA THR A 13 -0.12 -3.23 30.33
C THR A 13 -1.31 -3.93 30.99
N ALA A 14 -1.89 -3.30 32.02
CA ALA A 14 -3.06 -3.84 32.70
C ALA A 14 -4.26 -3.94 31.74
N PRO A 15 -5.06 -5.02 31.79
CA PRO A 15 -6.24 -5.17 30.93
C PRO A 15 -7.23 -4.00 31.01
N THR A 16 -7.39 -3.43 32.20
CA THR A 16 -8.29 -2.29 32.46
C THR A 16 -7.77 -0.99 31.82
N ASP A 17 -6.46 -0.76 31.79
CA ASP A 17 -5.84 0.40 31.12
C ASP A 17 -5.99 0.27 29.60
N LEU A 18 -5.79 -0.95 29.09
CA LEU A 18 -5.97 -1.26 27.69
C LEU A 18 -7.43 -1.01 27.25
N GLU A 19 -8.41 -1.56 27.98
CA GLU A 19 -9.83 -1.37 27.67
C GLU A 19 -10.22 0.12 27.72
N ARG A 20 -9.78 0.87 28.74
CA ARG A 20 -10.03 2.31 28.83
C ARG A 20 -9.44 3.07 27.64
N THR A 21 -8.20 2.77 27.26
CA THR A 21 -7.54 3.40 26.11
C THR A 21 -8.30 3.12 24.82
N LEU A 22 -8.78 1.89 24.62
CA LEU A 22 -9.53 1.49 23.43
C LEU A 22 -10.91 2.14 23.36
N LYS A 23 -11.64 2.20 24.48
CA LYS A 23 -12.92 2.92 24.56
C LYS A 23 -12.74 4.40 24.28
N PHE A 24 -11.69 5.01 24.84
CA PHE A 24 -11.36 6.41 24.59
C PHE A 24 -11.02 6.66 23.11
N SER A 25 -10.21 5.79 22.50
CA SER A 25 -9.92 5.84 21.05
C SER A 25 -11.20 5.75 20.20
N LYS A 26 -12.12 4.85 20.55
CA LYS A 26 -13.41 4.74 19.85
C LYS A 26 -14.26 6.00 20.01
N SER A 27 -14.30 6.60 21.19
CA SER A 27 -15.02 7.87 21.42
C SER A 27 -14.43 9.06 20.68
N LEU A 28 -13.13 9.04 20.37
CA LEU A 28 -12.47 10.05 19.52
C LEU A 28 -12.79 9.86 18.03
N GLY A 29 -13.37 8.72 17.64
CA GLY A 29 -13.79 8.42 16.27
C GLY A 29 -12.90 7.44 15.51
N TYR A 30 -11.96 6.74 16.17
CA TYR A 30 -11.18 5.69 15.50
C TYR A 30 -12.00 4.39 15.39
N ASP A 31 -12.03 3.81 14.19
CA ASP A 31 -12.76 2.57 13.91
C ASP A 31 -11.89 1.33 14.05
N VAL A 32 -10.62 1.47 13.64
CA VAL A 32 -9.64 0.40 13.62
C VAL A 32 -8.39 0.88 14.33
N VAL A 33 -7.91 0.10 15.28
CA VAL A 33 -6.70 0.41 16.03
C VAL A 33 -5.74 -0.78 15.99
N ALA A 34 -4.44 -0.51 15.93
CA ALA A 34 -3.44 -1.55 16.06
C ALA A 34 -2.67 -1.42 17.37
N LEU A 35 -2.68 -2.49 18.15
CA LEU A 35 -1.83 -2.64 19.33
C LEU A 35 -0.43 -3.03 18.86
N ASN A 36 0.55 -2.20 19.19
CA ASN A 36 1.93 -2.34 18.76
C ASN A 36 2.79 -2.93 19.87
N HIS A 37 3.52 -3.99 19.56
CA HIS A 37 4.59 -4.52 20.40
C HIS A 37 5.95 -4.27 19.73
N THR A 38 6.87 -3.67 20.47
CA THR A 38 8.19 -3.29 19.95
C THR A 38 9.23 -4.35 20.29
N PHE A 39 9.98 -4.79 19.29
CA PHE A 39 11.08 -5.73 19.42
C PHE A 39 12.42 -5.04 19.22
N GLU A 40 13.36 -5.32 20.11
CA GLU A 40 14.76 -5.03 19.90
C GLU A 40 15.43 -6.17 19.12
N ALA A 41 16.41 -5.85 18.27
CA ALA A 41 17.18 -6.85 17.57
C ALA A 41 18.22 -7.48 18.52
N PRO A 42 18.47 -8.81 18.45
CA PRO A 42 17.96 -9.76 17.46
C PRO A 42 16.56 -10.31 17.78
N ILE A 43 15.78 -10.60 16.73
CA ILE A 43 14.44 -11.21 16.86
C ILE A 43 14.56 -12.61 17.50
N PRO A 44 13.76 -12.94 18.54
CA PRO A 44 13.77 -14.26 19.17
C PRO A 44 13.54 -15.42 18.19
N ALA A 45 14.03 -16.61 18.53
CA ALA A 45 13.91 -17.79 17.66
C ALA A 45 12.47 -18.31 17.60
N GLN A 46 11.78 -18.27 18.74
CA GLN A 46 10.36 -18.55 18.84
C GLN A 46 9.61 -17.22 18.89
N VAL A 47 8.82 -16.95 17.86
CA VAL A 47 7.94 -15.78 17.81
C VAL A 47 6.55 -16.23 18.26
N SER A 48 6.15 -15.78 19.45
CA SER A 48 4.76 -15.85 19.91
C SER A 48 4.22 -14.43 20.00
N ASN A 49 2.97 -14.23 19.59
CA ASN A 49 2.32 -12.92 19.67
C ASN A 49 1.65 -12.78 21.05
N PRO A 50 2.19 -11.94 21.95
CA PRO A 50 1.69 -11.81 23.31
C PRO A 50 0.48 -10.87 23.42
N ILE A 51 0.09 -10.20 22.32
CA ILE A 51 -0.97 -9.20 22.34
C ILE A 51 -2.34 -9.89 22.44
N PRO A 52 -3.17 -9.55 23.45
CA PRO A 52 -4.49 -10.13 23.60
C PRO A 52 -5.45 -9.62 22.51
N GLN A 53 -6.35 -10.50 22.03
CA GLN A 53 -7.43 -10.10 21.13
C GLN A 53 -8.63 -9.58 21.94
N VAL A 54 -8.70 -8.26 22.13
CA VAL A 54 -9.71 -7.61 23.00
C VAL A 54 -10.90 -7.03 22.23
N GLY A 55 -10.72 -6.57 20.99
CA GLY A 55 -11.79 -6.05 20.14
C GLY A 55 -12.18 -6.98 18.97
N PRO A 56 -13.17 -6.58 18.16
CA PRO A 56 -13.55 -7.29 16.95
C PRO A 56 -12.33 -7.51 16.03
N VAL A 57 -12.31 -8.65 15.35
CA VAL A 57 -11.24 -9.02 14.40
C VAL A 57 -11.52 -8.34 13.05
N HIS A 58 -10.49 -7.81 12.40
CA HIS A 58 -10.64 -7.22 11.08
C HIS A 58 -10.83 -8.32 10.02
N THR A 59 -11.73 -8.12 9.05
CA THR A 59 -12.07 -9.11 8.02
C THR A 59 -10.89 -9.52 7.13
N SER A 60 -9.86 -8.69 7.07
CA SER A 60 -8.61 -9.02 6.35
C SER A 60 -7.72 -10.04 7.08
N PHE A 61 -7.97 -10.31 8.36
CA PHE A 61 -7.21 -11.24 9.21
C PHE A 61 -8.14 -12.22 9.95
N PRO A 62 -8.85 -13.11 9.24
CA PRO A 62 -9.72 -14.08 9.90
C PRO A 62 -8.89 -15.02 10.79
N GLN A 63 -9.31 -15.23 12.03
CA GLN A 63 -8.67 -16.24 12.88
C GLN A 63 -9.14 -17.64 12.44
N PRO A 64 -8.22 -18.63 12.31
CA PRO A 64 -8.52 -19.96 11.75
C PRO A 64 -9.52 -20.81 12.55
N HIS A 65 -10.05 -20.31 13.67
CA HIS A 65 -11.05 -20.99 14.53
C HIS A 65 -12.36 -20.20 14.68
N GLN A 66 -12.54 -19.10 13.92
CA GLN A 66 -13.82 -18.41 13.80
C GLN A 66 -14.41 -18.64 12.42
N ALA A 67 -14.53 -19.92 12.03
CA ALA A 67 -15.45 -20.29 10.98
C ALA A 67 -16.87 -20.00 11.50
N SER A 68 -17.53 -19.03 10.86
CA SER A 68 -19.00 -18.89 10.86
C SER A 68 -19.68 -19.04 12.23
N SER A 69 -19.39 -18.15 13.17
CA SER A 69 -20.45 -17.73 14.09
C SER A 69 -21.14 -16.55 13.42
N PRO A 70 -22.43 -16.66 13.04
CA PRO A 70 -23.18 -15.49 12.65
C PRO A 70 -23.08 -14.47 13.79
N SER A 71 -23.22 -13.19 13.47
CA SER A 71 -23.47 -12.14 14.45
C SER A 71 -24.78 -12.44 15.18
N THR A 72 -24.82 -13.46 16.03
CA THR A 72 -25.85 -13.67 17.02
C THR A 72 -25.63 -12.61 18.07
N ALA A 73 -26.48 -11.60 17.99
CA ALA A 73 -26.79 -10.64 19.02
C ALA A 73 -27.20 -11.35 20.31
N SER A 74 -26.22 -11.91 21.02
CA SER A 74 -26.44 -12.69 22.23
C SER A 74 -25.25 -12.48 23.17
N GLY A 75 -25.35 -11.47 24.04
CA GLY A 75 -24.80 -11.56 25.40
C GLY A 75 -23.70 -10.60 25.85
N ASP A 76 -22.89 -10.01 24.96
CA ASP A 76 -21.80 -9.10 25.36
C ASP A 76 -21.96 -7.71 24.73
N ASN A 77 -22.80 -6.86 25.34
CA ASN A 77 -22.97 -5.45 24.94
C ASN A 77 -21.66 -4.63 24.98
N ASN A 78 -20.57 -5.16 25.55
CA ASN A 78 -19.28 -4.46 25.65
C ASN A 78 -18.44 -4.55 24.37
N ARG A 79 -18.60 -5.58 23.52
CA ARG A 79 -17.75 -5.77 22.32
C ARG A 79 -18.08 -4.81 21.17
N SER A 80 -19.30 -4.29 21.09
CA SER A 80 -19.69 -3.25 20.13
C SER A 80 -19.15 -1.87 20.51
N SER A 81 -18.69 -1.69 21.76
CA SER A 81 -18.13 -0.43 22.26
C SER A 81 -16.65 -0.24 21.94
N LEU A 82 -15.97 -1.30 21.50
CA LEU A 82 -14.54 -1.29 21.22
C LEU A 82 -14.26 -1.12 19.72
N PRO A 83 -13.14 -0.49 19.35
CA PRO A 83 -12.71 -0.44 17.96
C PRO A 83 -12.23 -1.82 17.49
N ILE A 84 -12.24 -2.05 16.18
CA ILE A 84 -11.62 -3.23 15.57
C ILE A 84 -10.14 -3.23 15.94
N THR A 85 -9.63 -4.35 16.46
CA THR A 85 -8.26 -4.42 16.98
C THR A 85 -7.38 -5.28 16.08
N LEU A 86 -6.25 -4.70 15.69
CA LEU A 86 -5.16 -5.34 14.96
C LEU A 86 -3.96 -5.56 15.88
N ARG A 87 -3.13 -6.56 15.58
CA ARG A 87 -1.88 -6.84 16.30
C ARG A 87 -0.71 -6.48 15.40
N ARG A 88 0.13 -5.56 15.86
CA ARG A 88 1.27 -5.04 15.11
C ARG A 88 2.58 -5.32 15.86
N ALA A 89 3.62 -5.62 15.09
CA ALA A 89 5.00 -5.60 15.57
C ALA A 89 5.77 -4.41 14.98
N THR A 90 6.64 -3.78 15.78
CA THR A 90 7.65 -2.83 15.30
C THR A 90 9.04 -3.35 15.67
N VAL A 91 9.95 -3.46 14.70
CA VAL A 91 11.32 -3.94 14.94
C VAL A 91 12.30 -2.78 14.82
N LEU A 92 13.15 -2.59 15.83
CA LEU A 92 14.27 -1.65 15.74
C LEU A 92 15.38 -2.28 14.89
N ILE A 93 15.77 -1.61 13.80
CA ILE A 93 16.75 -2.14 12.86
C ILE A 93 17.96 -1.22 12.80
N SER A 94 19.11 -1.72 13.25
CA SER A 94 20.41 -1.07 13.11
C SER A 94 21.22 -1.63 11.94
N ASP A 95 21.22 -2.95 11.77
CA ASP A 95 21.86 -3.65 10.66
C ASP A 95 20.82 -4.45 9.86
N PRO A 96 20.67 -4.20 8.54
CA PRO A 96 19.76 -4.98 7.70
C PRO A 96 20.16 -6.47 7.58
N SER A 97 21.43 -6.84 7.79
CA SER A 97 21.95 -8.20 7.54
C SER A 97 21.43 -9.26 8.51
N ILE A 98 21.05 -8.85 9.73
CA ILE A 98 20.69 -9.77 10.82
C ILE A 98 19.18 -10.11 10.86
N ASN A 99 18.36 -9.54 9.98
CA ASN A 99 16.89 -9.59 10.07
C ASN A 99 16.24 -10.76 9.30
N HIS A 100 16.91 -11.90 9.24
CA HIS A 100 16.41 -13.09 8.52
C HIS A 100 15.07 -13.64 9.05
N ARG A 101 14.63 -13.23 10.24
CA ARG A 101 13.39 -13.68 10.89
C ARG A 101 12.19 -12.75 10.70
N LEU A 102 12.33 -11.68 9.90
CA LEU A 102 11.20 -10.80 9.58
C LEU A 102 10.01 -11.55 8.96
N PRO A 103 10.17 -12.54 8.06
CA PRO A 103 9.03 -13.30 7.53
C PRO A 103 8.27 -14.07 8.61
N THR A 104 8.98 -14.69 9.56
CA THR A 104 8.38 -15.41 10.69
C THR A 104 7.58 -14.45 11.58
N LEU A 105 8.12 -13.25 11.82
CA LEU A 105 7.44 -12.22 12.58
C LEU A 105 6.21 -11.66 11.83
N ALA A 106 6.34 -11.44 10.53
CA ALA A 106 5.23 -11.00 9.67
C ALA A 106 4.07 -12.02 9.67
N ALA A 107 4.36 -13.32 9.76
CA ALA A 107 3.34 -14.37 9.86
C ALA A 107 2.60 -14.37 11.22
N ALA A 108 3.25 -13.95 12.30
CA ALA A 108 2.67 -13.98 13.66
C ALA A 108 1.83 -12.74 14.03
N TYR A 109 2.00 -11.64 13.30
CA TYR A 109 1.30 -10.37 13.50
C TYR A 109 0.42 -10.04 12.29
N ASP A 110 -0.47 -9.06 12.42
CA ASP A 110 -1.30 -8.55 11.32
C ASP A 110 -0.56 -7.48 10.50
N LEU A 111 0.29 -6.68 11.17
CA LEU A 111 1.11 -5.63 10.58
C LEU A 111 2.55 -5.72 11.09
N LEU A 112 3.51 -5.41 10.21
CA LEU A 112 4.92 -5.34 10.56
C LEU A 112 5.53 -3.99 10.14
N ALA A 113 6.12 -3.30 11.10
CA ALA A 113 6.83 -2.05 10.90
C ALA A 113 8.32 -2.20 11.21
N ALA A 114 9.17 -1.46 10.50
CA ALA A 114 10.58 -1.29 10.84
C ALA A 114 10.83 0.13 11.37
N ARG A 115 11.63 0.24 12.43
CA ARG A 115 12.18 1.50 12.95
C ARG A 115 13.69 1.53 12.72
N PRO A 116 14.16 2.08 11.58
CA PRO A 116 15.57 2.12 11.26
C PRO A 116 16.34 3.13 12.14
N THR A 117 17.51 2.75 12.64
CA THR A 117 18.36 3.61 13.48
C THR A 117 19.66 4.05 12.79
N THR A 118 19.99 3.48 11.62
CA THR A 118 21.20 3.81 10.84
C THR A 118 20.85 4.14 9.39
N ASP A 119 21.74 4.85 8.67
CA ASP A 119 21.55 5.17 7.24
C ASP A 119 21.42 3.90 6.38
N LYS A 120 22.20 2.86 6.70
CA LYS A 120 22.12 1.55 6.03
C LYS A 120 20.77 0.88 6.24
N ALA A 121 20.27 0.85 7.48
CA ALA A 121 18.96 0.29 7.80
C ALA A 121 17.83 1.08 7.13
N PHE A 122 17.90 2.42 7.12
CA PHE A 122 16.91 3.27 6.47
C PHE A 122 16.87 3.06 4.95
N ALA A 123 18.04 3.01 4.31
CA ALA A 123 18.13 2.74 2.88
C ALA A 123 17.56 1.36 2.51
N ALA A 124 17.88 0.33 3.31
CA ALA A 124 17.35 -1.03 3.13
C ALA A 124 15.83 -1.09 3.35
N ALA A 125 15.29 -0.41 4.36
CA ALA A 125 13.85 -0.31 4.58
C ALA A 125 13.14 0.31 3.37
N CYS A 126 13.73 1.37 2.80
CA CYS A 126 13.17 2.04 1.64
C CYS A 126 13.22 1.21 0.34
N THR A 127 14.24 0.35 0.17
CA THR A 127 14.53 -0.25 -1.16
C THR A 127 14.45 -1.77 -1.22
N SER A 128 14.86 -2.49 -0.16
CA SER A 128 15.06 -3.95 -0.23
C SER A 128 14.20 -4.77 0.73
N MET A 129 13.80 -4.24 1.90
CA MET A 129 13.00 -5.01 2.86
C MET A 129 11.57 -5.24 2.37
N SER A 130 11.19 -6.47 2.03
CA SER A 130 9.88 -6.83 1.45
C SER A 130 8.79 -7.10 2.48
N ASP A 131 9.16 -7.51 3.69
CA ASP A 131 8.22 -8.04 4.69
C ASP A 131 7.54 -6.94 5.52
N ILE A 132 8.04 -5.71 5.45
CA ILE A 132 7.51 -4.57 6.20
C ILE A 132 6.45 -3.84 5.38
N SER A 133 5.43 -3.32 6.06
CA SER A 133 4.40 -2.46 5.47
C SER A 133 4.56 -0.99 5.84
N LEU A 134 5.24 -0.72 6.97
CA LEU A 134 5.45 0.62 7.52
C LEU A 134 6.92 0.83 7.88
N ILE A 135 7.40 2.06 7.65
CA ILE A 135 8.65 2.59 8.19
C ILE A 135 8.25 3.56 9.31
N SER A 136 8.38 3.13 10.56
CA SER A 136 8.07 3.94 11.74
C SER A 136 9.28 4.76 12.13
N LEU A 137 9.14 6.08 12.15
CA LEU A 137 10.24 7.00 12.46
C LEU A 137 10.05 7.60 13.86
N ASP A 138 11.16 7.68 14.61
CA ASP A 138 11.22 8.52 15.81
C ASP A 138 11.70 9.91 15.41
N LEU A 139 10.76 10.79 15.07
CA LEU A 139 11.10 12.14 14.63
C LEU A 139 11.58 13.02 15.79
N SER A 140 11.41 12.61 17.04
CA SER A 140 11.83 13.43 18.20
C SER A 140 13.35 13.48 18.40
N VAL A 141 14.11 12.62 17.69
CA VAL A 141 15.56 12.51 17.80
C VAL A 141 16.29 12.94 16.52
N SER A 142 17.54 13.36 16.66
CA SER A 142 18.41 13.65 15.51
C SER A 142 18.92 12.34 14.91
N HIS A 143 18.44 11.98 13.72
CA HIS A 143 18.89 10.77 13.04
C HIS A 143 20.29 10.93 12.41
N PRO A 144 21.09 9.84 12.35
CA PRO A 144 22.37 9.84 11.62
C PRO A 144 22.20 9.78 10.09
N PHE A 145 20.97 9.86 9.60
CA PHE A 145 20.60 9.82 8.18
C PHE A 145 19.62 10.91 7.83
N ARG A 146 19.52 11.23 6.54
CA ARG A 146 18.63 12.27 5.99
C ARG A 146 17.54 11.63 5.12
N PHE A 147 16.38 12.26 5.07
CA PHE A 147 15.28 11.81 4.21
C PHE A 147 15.52 12.27 2.77
N LYS A 148 16.21 11.41 2.01
CA LYS A 148 16.50 11.65 0.60
C LYS A 148 15.26 11.31 -0.27
N PRO A 149 14.83 12.19 -1.19
CA PRO A 149 13.60 11.97 -1.97
C PRO A 149 13.59 10.66 -2.77
N LYS A 150 14.73 10.24 -3.35
CA LYS A 150 14.81 9.03 -4.17
C LYS A 150 14.50 7.75 -3.35
N PRO A 151 15.20 7.46 -2.23
CA PRO A 151 14.82 6.37 -1.33
C PRO A 151 13.38 6.47 -0.81
N CYS A 152 12.96 7.65 -0.35
CA CYS A 152 11.62 7.83 0.20
C CYS A 152 10.53 7.49 -0.82
N MET A 153 10.65 8.01 -2.05
CA MET A 153 9.69 7.71 -3.11
C MET A 153 9.77 6.25 -3.58
N ALA A 154 10.94 5.60 -3.51
CA ALA A 154 11.06 4.18 -3.78
C ALA A 154 10.25 3.33 -2.79
N ALA A 155 10.27 3.69 -1.49
CA ALA A 155 9.43 3.04 -0.47
C ALA A 155 7.94 3.19 -0.79
N VAL A 156 7.51 4.43 -1.07
CA VAL A 156 6.12 4.76 -1.40
C VAL A 156 5.64 4.00 -2.63
N HIS A 157 6.44 3.93 -3.69
CA HIS A 157 6.09 3.20 -4.92
C HIS A 157 5.97 1.68 -4.71
N ARG A 158 6.68 1.14 -3.72
CA ARG A 158 6.57 -0.28 -3.32
C ARG A 158 5.37 -0.57 -2.41
N GLY A 159 4.65 0.47 -1.99
CA GLY A 159 3.54 0.36 -1.04
C GLY A 159 3.99 0.26 0.43
N VAL A 160 5.24 0.62 0.73
CA VAL A 160 5.75 0.76 2.11
C VAL A 160 5.63 2.22 2.51
N LEU A 161 4.85 2.51 3.55
CA LEU A 161 4.49 3.88 3.92
C LEU A 161 5.28 4.37 5.13
N PHE A 162 5.50 5.67 5.22
CA PHE A 162 6.15 6.29 6.37
C PHE A 162 5.12 6.57 7.46
N GLU A 163 5.34 6.01 8.63
CA GLU A 163 4.53 6.32 9.79
C GLU A 163 5.15 7.48 10.58
N VAL A 164 4.31 8.48 10.87
CA VAL A 164 4.60 9.61 11.74
C VAL A 164 3.73 9.50 12.99
N CYS A 165 4.39 9.46 14.15
CA CYS A 165 3.73 9.25 15.42
C CYS A 165 3.60 10.56 16.19
N TYR A 166 2.39 11.13 16.28
CA TYR A 166 2.20 12.48 16.78
C TYR A 166 2.34 12.59 18.31
N SER A 167 2.23 11.49 19.08
CA SER A 167 2.48 11.52 20.53
C SER A 167 3.92 11.90 20.87
N GLN A 168 4.88 11.65 19.97
CA GLN A 168 6.28 12.08 20.12
C GLN A 168 6.39 13.61 20.25
N LEU A 169 5.41 14.35 19.75
CA LEU A 169 5.31 15.80 19.88
C LEU A 169 4.40 16.21 21.03
N VAL A 170 3.17 15.68 21.09
CA VAL A 170 2.14 16.21 22.02
C VAL A 170 2.32 15.73 23.46
N ALA A 171 2.91 14.56 23.67
CA ALA A 171 3.16 14.00 25.00
C ALA A 171 4.56 14.31 25.51
N ASN A 172 5.42 14.91 24.67
CA ASN A 172 6.80 15.23 25.00
C ASN A 172 6.91 16.65 25.57
N SER A 173 7.40 16.78 26.79
CA SER A 173 7.61 18.07 27.46
C SER A 173 8.89 18.78 27.02
N ASP A 174 9.84 18.08 26.39
CA ASP A 174 11.10 18.68 25.95
C ASP A 174 10.91 19.52 24.67
N ALA A 175 11.11 20.84 24.81
CA ALA A 175 11.03 21.79 23.71
C ALA A 175 12.04 21.49 22.58
N ARG A 176 13.22 20.97 22.90
CA ARG A 176 14.25 20.64 21.90
C ARG A 176 13.85 19.43 21.07
N ALA A 177 13.32 18.38 21.72
CA ALA A 177 12.79 17.22 21.04
C ALA A 177 11.60 17.59 20.12
N ARG A 178 10.73 18.50 20.56
CA ARG A 178 9.64 19.03 19.72
C ARG A 178 10.14 19.81 18.51
N GLY A 179 11.17 20.64 18.67
CA GLY A 179 11.81 21.33 17.54
C GLY A 179 12.43 20.36 16.54
N THR A 180 13.05 19.29 17.04
CA THR A 180 13.64 18.21 16.22
C THR A 180 12.56 17.45 15.46
N PHE A 181 11.43 17.14 16.12
CA PHE A 181 10.24 16.54 15.49
C PHE A 181 9.75 17.35 14.30
N ILE A 182 9.58 18.66 14.49
CA ILE A 182 9.08 19.55 13.43
C ILE A 182 10.06 19.59 12.26
N ALA A 183 11.37 19.73 12.54
CA ALA A 183 12.39 19.75 11.49
C ALA A 183 12.42 18.45 10.67
N ASN A 184 12.39 17.30 11.35
CA ASN A 184 12.37 15.99 10.71
C ASN A 184 11.07 15.77 9.91
N MET A 185 9.92 16.21 10.44
CA MET A 185 8.63 16.13 9.74
C MET A 185 8.64 16.95 8.44
N LEU A 186 9.13 18.19 8.49
CA LEU A 186 9.26 19.04 7.30
C LEU A 186 10.20 18.40 6.26
N GLU A 187 11.31 17.80 6.70
CA GLU A 187 12.22 17.09 5.82
C GLU A 187 11.54 15.87 5.15
N LEU A 188 10.75 15.10 5.90
CA LEU A 188 10.01 13.95 5.40
C LEU A 188 8.94 14.36 4.39
N VAL A 189 8.11 15.35 4.72
CA VAL A 189 7.06 15.87 3.82
C VAL A 189 7.67 16.36 2.51
N ARG A 190 8.81 17.05 2.56
CA ARG A 190 9.55 17.47 1.37
C ARG A 190 10.07 16.27 0.56
N ALA A 191 10.60 15.25 1.24
CA ALA A 191 11.16 14.06 0.58
C ALA A 191 10.10 13.20 -0.12
N THR A 192 8.92 13.08 0.48
CA THR A 192 7.80 12.27 -0.05
C THR A 192 6.80 13.09 -0.88
N LYS A 193 6.96 14.41 -0.94
CA LYS A 193 5.95 15.35 -1.45
C LYS A 193 4.60 15.18 -0.73
N GLY A 194 4.62 14.79 0.54
CA GLY A 194 3.44 14.49 1.37
C GLY A 194 2.71 13.20 0.99
N ARG A 195 3.27 12.33 0.14
CA ARG A 195 2.65 11.06 -0.26
C ARG A 195 3.09 9.93 0.66
N GLY A 196 2.23 8.92 0.81
CA GLY A 196 2.60 7.70 1.54
C GLY A 196 2.99 7.93 2.99
N ILE A 197 2.29 8.86 3.65
CA ILE A 197 2.41 9.14 5.08
C ILE A 197 1.21 8.53 5.79
N VAL A 198 1.45 7.84 6.89
CA VAL A 198 0.44 7.36 7.85
C VAL A 198 0.63 8.12 9.14
N LEU A 199 -0.47 8.66 9.69
CA LEU A 199 -0.46 9.29 11.01
C LEU A 199 -0.96 8.27 12.03
N SER A 200 -0.17 8.05 13.08
CA SER A 200 -0.53 7.17 14.20
C SER A 200 -0.27 7.88 15.52
N SER A 201 -0.84 7.39 16.61
CA SER A 201 -0.64 8.04 17.90
C SER A 201 0.73 7.74 18.52
N GLU A 202 1.15 6.48 18.56
CA GLU A 202 2.17 5.96 19.49
C GLU A 202 1.83 6.30 20.96
N ALA A 203 0.54 6.36 21.27
CA ALA A 203 0.07 6.58 22.63
C ALA A 203 0.33 5.33 23.48
N ARG A 204 0.81 5.51 24.71
CA ARG A 204 1.02 4.41 25.65
C ARG A 204 -0.31 4.01 26.30
N ALA A 205 -0.69 2.74 26.14
CA ALA A 205 -1.90 2.21 26.78
C ALA A 205 -1.83 2.29 28.32
N THR A 206 -0.64 2.15 28.90
CA THR A 206 -0.40 2.29 30.36
C THR A 206 -0.67 3.69 30.90
N ALA A 207 -0.65 4.71 30.05
CA ALA A 207 -0.95 6.09 30.42
C ALA A 207 -2.40 6.47 30.11
N GLY A 208 -3.32 5.48 30.03
CA GLY A 208 -4.74 5.71 29.77
C GLY A 208 -5.03 6.42 28.45
N GLY A 209 -4.12 6.34 27.46
CA GLY A 209 -4.30 6.99 26.18
C GLY A 209 -4.16 8.52 26.19
N VAL A 210 -3.48 9.13 27.16
CA VAL A 210 -3.27 10.61 27.24
C VAL A 210 -2.63 11.20 25.96
N GLY A 211 -1.91 10.40 25.19
CA GLY A 211 -1.36 10.79 23.88
C GLY A 211 -2.37 10.80 22.72
N LEU A 212 -3.56 10.23 22.87
CA LEU A 212 -4.57 10.17 21.81
C LEU A 212 -5.20 11.54 21.55
N ARG A 213 -5.52 11.83 20.29
CA ARG A 213 -6.15 13.07 19.83
C ARG A 213 -7.22 12.73 18.79
N ALA A 214 -8.24 13.58 18.69
CA ALA A 214 -9.28 13.41 17.68
C ALA A 214 -8.67 13.55 16.28
N PRO A 215 -9.15 12.79 15.28
CA PRO A 215 -8.64 12.85 13.91
C PRO A 215 -8.59 14.27 13.32
N ALA A 216 -9.59 15.09 13.60
CA ALA A 216 -9.63 16.48 13.15
C ALA A 216 -8.48 17.33 13.72
N ASP A 217 -8.17 17.18 15.02
CA ASP A 217 -7.07 17.90 15.67
C ASP A 217 -5.72 17.46 15.10
N VAL A 218 -5.56 16.16 14.86
CA VAL A 218 -4.35 15.60 14.24
C VAL A 218 -4.16 16.20 12.85
N MET A 219 -5.21 16.24 12.02
CA MET A 219 -5.13 16.86 10.69
C MET A 219 -4.75 18.34 10.75
N ASN A 220 -5.39 19.11 11.63
CA ASN A 220 -5.11 20.53 11.80
C ASN A 220 -3.66 20.77 12.23
N LEU A 221 -3.14 19.94 13.13
CA LEU A 221 -1.76 20.02 13.60
C LEU A 221 -0.74 19.84 12.47
N PHE A 222 -0.93 18.84 11.61
CA PHE A 222 -0.01 18.57 10.49
C PHE A 222 -0.20 19.49 9.29
N ALA A 223 -1.38 20.11 9.14
CA ALA A 223 -1.62 21.15 8.13
C ALA A 223 -0.66 22.33 8.30
N CYS A 224 -0.31 22.69 9.55
CA CYS A 224 0.67 23.73 9.86
C CYS A 224 2.08 23.44 9.33
N TRP A 225 2.40 22.18 9.01
CA TRP A 225 3.74 21.76 8.54
C TRP A 225 3.72 21.23 7.10
N GLY A 226 2.73 21.65 6.31
CA GLY A 226 2.69 21.38 4.87
C GLY A 226 2.05 20.04 4.49
N LEU A 227 1.47 19.30 5.43
CA LEU A 227 0.58 18.18 5.12
C LEU A 227 -0.86 18.70 5.02
N GLY A 228 -1.23 19.23 3.85
CA GLY A 228 -2.55 19.81 3.63
C GLY A 228 -3.71 18.85 3.92
N ASN A 229 -4.91 19.38 4.16
CA ASN A 229 -6.08 18.65 4.66
C ASN A 229 -6.44 17.40 3.85
N GLU A 230 -6.31 17.43 2.52
CA GLU A 230 -6.55 16.25 1.68
C GLU A 230 -5.61 15.11 2.03
N LYS A 231 -4.29 15.39 2.06
CA LYS A 231 -3.25 14.41 2.42
C LYS A 231 -3.34 14.00 3.89
N GLY A 232 -3.73 14.91 4.78
CA GLY A 232 -3.99 14.60 6.19
C GLY A 232 -5.14 13.60 6.36
N THR A 233 -6.23 13.78 5.61
CA THR A 233 -7.37 12.85 5.58
C THR A 233 -6.96 11.49 5.03
N GLU A 234 -6.19 11.48 3.94
CA GLU A 234 -5.62 10.25 3.38
C GLU A 234 -4.72 9.53 4.38
N ALA A 235 -3.92 10.26 5.16
CA ALA A 235 -2.97 9.70 6.12
C ALA A 235 -3.61 8.99 7.33
N LEU A 236 -4.87 9.31 7.66
CA LEU A 236 -5.66 8.65 8.73
C LEU A 236 -6.68 7.63 8.21
N GLY A 237 -7.05 7.71 6.93
CA GLY A 237 -8.07 6.86 6.31
C GLY A 237 -7.52 5.97 5.20
N VAL A 238 -7.17 6.59 4.07
CA VAL A 238 -6.82 5.89 2.81
C VAL A 238 -5.53 5.08 2.93
N HIS A 239 -4.45 5.70 3.42
CA HIS A 239 -3.14 5.08 3.54
C HIS A 239 -3.13 3.93 4.57
N PRO A 240 -3.65 4.09 5.80
CA PRO A 240 -3.76 2.99 6.76
C PRO A 240 -4.63 1.84 6.23
N ARG A 241 -5.76 2.15 5.59
CA ARG A 241 -6.62 1.14 4.97
C ARG A 241 -5.87 0.36 3.91
N ALA A 242 -5.11 1.03 3.05
CA ALA A 242 -4.31 0.38 2.02
C ALA A 242 -3.29 -0.58 2.64
N VAL A 243 -2.60 -0.15 3.72
CA VAL A 243 -1.66 -1.01 4.46
C VAL A 243 -2.37 -2.26 5.00
N VAL A 244 -3.47 -2.08 5.73
CA VAL A 244 -4.23 -3.17 6.36
C VAL A 244 -4.75 -4.18 5.33
N VAL A 245 -5.37 -3.69 4.25
CA VAL A 245 -5.94 -4.56 3.21
C VAL A 245 -4.83 -5.28 2.44
N ASN A 246 -3.75 -4.59 2.08
CA ASN A 246 -2.63 -5.20 1.35
C ASN A 246 -1.96 -6.31 2.19
N GLU A 247 -1.77 -6.08 3.48
CA GLU A 247 -1.21 -7.09 4.39
C GLU A 247 -2.14 -8.30 4.57
N GLY A 248 -3.46 -8.10 4.59
CA GLY A 248 -4.40 -9.21 4.57
C GLY A 248 -4.45 -9.97 3.23
N LEU A 249 -4.26 -9.27 2.11
CA LEU A 249 -4.14 -9.88 0.79
C LEU A 249 -2.85 -10.68 0.64
N LYS A 250 -1.72 -10.21 1.19
CA LYS A 250 -0.46 -10.96 1.18
C LYS A 250 -0.54 -12.29 1.94
N ARG A 251 -1.33 -12.35 3.02
CA ARG A 251 -1.51 -13.56 3.83
C ARG A 251 -2.48 -14.57 3.23
N ARG A 252 -3.60 -14.07 2.67
CA ARG A 252 -4.66 -14.92 2.09
C ARG A 252 -4.42 -15.26 0.62
N GLY A 253 -3.63 -14.44 -0.05
CA GLY A 253 -3.35 -14.59 -1.46
C GLY A 253 -2.02 -15.27 -1.72
N TYR A 254 -1.95 -16.07 -2.77
CA TYR A 254 -0.72 -16.65 -3.28
C TYR A 254 -0.45 -16.11 -4.68
N ARG A 255 0.65 -15.36 -4.85
CA ARG A 255 1.09 -14.80 -6.15
C ARG A 255 -0.01 -14.03 -6.91
N GLY A 256 -0.87 -13.31 -6.19
CA GLY A 256 -1.97 -12.52 -6.75
C GLY A 256 -3.28 -13.28 -6.92
N VAL A 257 -3.33 -14.57 -6.60
CA VAL A 257 -4.57 -15.35 -6.50
C VAL A 257 -5.11 -15.24 -5.09
N VAL A 258 -6.37 -14.86 -4.93
CA VAL A 258 -7.05 -14.76 -3.63
C VAL A 258 -8.14 -15.82 -3.58
N ASP A 259 -8.13 -16.63 -2.53
CA ASP A 259 -9.23 -17.56 -2.27
C ASP A 259 -10.45 -16.79 -1.73
N ILE A 260 -11.56 -16.85 -2.46
CA ILE A 260 -12.83 -16.24 -2.07
C ILE A 260 -13.70 -17.34 -1.49
N ILE A 261 -13.62 -17.53 -0.19
CA ILE A 261 -14.56 -18.39 0.54
C ILE A 261 -15.89 -17.62 0.58
N GLN A 262 -16.83 -18.02 -0.27
CA GLN A 262 -18.17 -17.47 -0.29
C GLN A 262 -18.87 -17.92 0.99
N ALA A 263 -19.04 -17.01 1.96
CA ALA A 263 -19.90 -17.28 3.09
C ALA A 263 -21.32 -17.52 2.56
N GLU A 264 -21.84 -18.72 2.75
CA GLU A 264 -23.20 -19.08 2.33
C GLU A 264 -24.20 -18.13 2.97
N GLY A 265 -24.75 -17.22 2.16
CA GLY A 265 -25.76 -16.27 2.61
C GLY A 265 -25.77 -14.97 1.82
N ARG A 266 -26.74 -14.90 0.90
CA ARG A 266 -27.28 -13.67 0.29
C ARG A 266 -26.53 -13.17 -0.95
N ILE A 267 -26.71 -13.90 -2.05
CA ILE A 267 -27.01 -13.25 -3.33
C ILE A 267 -28.54 -13.28 -3.44
N PRO A 268 -29.26 -12.14 -3.46
CA PRO A 268 -30.66 -12.16 -3.88
C PRO A 268 -30.66 -12.48 -5.37
N ALA A 269 -30.99 -13.72 -5.71
CA ALA A 269 -31.33 -14.06 -7.09
C ALA A 269 -32.49 -13.14 -7.51
N SER A 270 -32.25 -12.29 -8.49
CA SER A 270 -33.30 -11.59 -9.21
C SER A 270 -34.21 -12.65 -9.82
N GLN A 271 -35.40 -12.82 -9.25
CA GLN A 271 -36.46 -13.62 -9.86
C GLN A 271 -36.89 -12.91 -11.15
N GLU A 272 -36.47 -13.47 -12.28
CA GLU A 272 -37.16 -13.23 -13.54
C GLU A 272 -38.57 -13.84 -13.38
N LYS A 273 -39.58 -12.97 -13.49
CA LYS A 273 -40.98 -13.38 -13.61
C LYS A 273 -41.19 -13.80 -15.05
N GLU A 274 -41.42 -15.10 -15.29
CA GLU A 274 -42.11 -15.55 -16.50
C GLU A 274 -43.62 -15.46 -16.21
N ASP A 275 -44.27 -14.48 -16.85
CA ASP A 275 -45.72 -14.46 -17.01
C ASP A 275 -46.13 -15.55 -18.03
N GLY A 276 -47.21 -16.25 -17.72
CA GLY A 276 -47.63 -17.46 -18.41
C GLY A 276 -48.31 -17.27 -19.77
N ASP A 277 -48.54 -18.40 -20.43
CA ASP A 277 -49.61 -18.58 -21.41
C ASP A 277 -50.10 -20.03 -21.39
N ASP A 278 -51.43 -20.19 -21.34
CA ASP A 278 -52.19 -21.44 -21.34
C ASP A 278 -52.42 -21.91 -22.79
N GLY A 279 -52.31 -23.22 -23.08
CA GLY A 279 -52.72 -23.69 -24.41
C GLY A 279 -52.49 -25.16 -24.79
N GLU A 280 -53.43 -26.00 -24.38
CA GLU A 280 -54.00 -27.11 -25.18
C GLU A 280 -53.32 -28.50 -25.30
N LYS A 281 -54.21 -29.48 -25.41
CA LYS A 281 -54.09 -30.94 -25.28
C LYS A 281 -53.56 -31.62 -26.55
N GLY A 282 -52.92 -32.78 -26.39
CA GLY A 282 -52.95 -33.80 -27.46
C GLY A 282 -51.90 -34.92 -27.44
N LYS A 283 -52.35 -36.11 -26.98
CA LYS A 283 -52.03 -37.49 -27.41
C LYS A 283 -50.65 -38.15 -27.18
N GLU A 284 -50.80 -39.37 -26.63
CA GLU A 284 -49.95 -40.56 -26.68
C GLU A 284 -49.21 -40.77 -28.02
N ASP A 285 -47.99 -41.31 -28.01
CA ASP A 285 -47.82 -42.77 -28.08
C ASP A 285 -46.34 -43.23 -27.96
N ALA A 286 -46.20 -44.50 -27.60
CA ALA A 286 -44.98 -45.22 -27.24
C ALA A 286 -44.00 -45.55 -28.39
N ARG A 287 -42.71 -45.69 -28.07
CA ARG A 287 -41.94 -46.98 -28.14
C ARG A 287 -40.41 -46.80 -28.17
N LYS A 288 -39.76 -47.38 -27.15
CA LYS A 288 -38.75 -48.45 -27.20
C LYS A 288 -37.72 -48.46 -28.36
N LYS A 289 -36.43 -48.29 -28.01
CA LYS A 289 -35.31 -49.29 -28.03
C LYS A 289 -33.97 -48.53 -28.16
N LYS A 290 -33.08 -48.61 -27.16
CA LYS A 290 -32.00 -49.61 -27.00
C LYS A 290 -31.07 -49.73 -28.20
N SER A 291 -29.81 -49.33 -27.99
CA SER A 291 -28.54 -50.07 -28.24
C SER A 291 -27.44 -49.07 -28.57
N SER A 292 -26.52 -48.77 -27.66
CA SER A 292 -25.26 -49.52 -27.42
C SER A 292 -24.35 -49.60 -28.65
N GLY A 293 -23.12 -49.11 -28.51
CA GLY A 293 -22.00 -49.58 -29.31
C GLY A 293 -21.11 -48.48 -29.89
N GLY A 294 -20.14 -48.07 -29.05
CA GLY A 294 -18.71 -47.92 -29.35
C GLY A 294 -18.19 -47.61 -30.76
N GLY A 295 -17.07 -46.89 -30.79
CA GLY A 295 -16.08 -47.06 -31.85
C GLY A 295 -15.49 -45.78 -32.41
N THR A 296 -14.44 -45.34 -31.74
CA THR A 296 -13.28 -44.54 -32.16
C THR A 296 -12.98 -44.37 -33.66
N GLN A 297 -12.36 -43.22 -33.96
CA GLN A 297 -11.44 -42.86 -35.06
C GLN A 297 -12.03 -42.00 -36.18
N GLN A 298 -11.59 -40.74 -36.28
CA GLN A 298 -10.58 -40.31 -37.27
C GLN A 298 -10.22 -38.82 -37.12
N LYS A 299 -8.91 -38.56 -37.09
CA LYS A 299 -8.26 -37.29 -37.48
C LYS A 299 -7.97 -37.36 -38.98
N PRO A 300 -7.94 -36.23 -39.72
CA PRO A 300 -6.65 -35.56 -39.98
C PRO A 300 -6.77 -34.02 -39.87
N LYS A 301 -5.85 -33.33 -39.18
CA LYS A 301 -4.63 -32.66 -39.71
C LYS A 301 -4.86 -31.77 -40.94
N ASN A 302 -4.65 -30.46 -40.75
CA ASN A 302 -3.77 -29.70 -41.62
C ASN A 302 -2.97 -28.63 -40.84
N LYS A 303 -1.65 -28.65 -41.08
CA LYS A 303 -0.59 -27.73 -40.64
C LYS A 303 -0.13 -26.95 -41.88
N VAL A 304 0.09 -25.64 -41.80
CA VAL A 304 1.19 -24.84 -42.41
C VAL A 304 1.17 -23.48 -41.69
N GLY A 305 2.25 -22.81 -41.26
CA GLY A 305 3.69 -23.03 -41.32
C GLY A 305 4.41 -21.89 -40.57
N GLN A 306 5.53 -22.21 -39.91
CA GLN A 306 6.49 -21.28 -39.29
C GLN A 306 7.50 -20.77 -40.32
N LYS A 307 8.07 -19.58 -40.08
CA LYS A 307 9.45 -19.24 -40.46
C LYS A 307 10.12 -18.39 -39.37
N GLN A 308 11.22 -18.91 -38.84
CA GLN A 308 12.27 -18.20 -38.08
C GLN A 308 13.49 -18.02 -39.01
N SER A 309 14.30 -16.99 -38.74
CA SER A 309 15.72 -16.96 -39.08
C SER A 309 16.49 -16.08 -38.10
N SER A 310 17.70 -16.52 -37.76
CA SER A 310 18.64 -16.03 -36.74
C SER A 310 19.98 -15.59 -37.34
N GLY A 311 20.75 -14.81 -36.58
CA GLY A 311 22.20 -14.52 -36.76
C GLY A 311 22.49 -13.07 -37.19
N GLN A 312 23.53 -12.34 -36.77
CA GLN A 312 24.73 -12.62 -35.97
C GLN A 312 25.41 -11.27 -35.58
N GLN A 313 26.41 -11.34 -34.69
CA GLN A 313 27.19 -10.29 -34.00
C GLN A 313 27.98 -9.32 -34.91
N ASP A 314 28.26 -8.09 -34.40
CA ASP A 314 29.62 -7.52 -34.39
C ASP A 314 29.77 -6.38 -33.34
N SER A 315 31.00 -5.95 -33.12
CA SER A 315 31.66 -5.39 -31.95
C SER A 315 32.24 -3.98 -32.20
N GLY A 316 32.79 -3.33 -31.16
CA GLY A 316 33.69 -2.14 -31.29
C GLY A 316 33.08 -0.80 -30.83
N ILE A 317 33.32 -0.30 -29.61
CA ILE A 317 34.50 0.47 -29.08
C ILE A 317 34.42 2.00 -29.28
N ALA A 318 34.64 2.71 -28.16
CA ALA A 318 35.17 4.07 -27.96
C ALA A 318 34.30 5.29 -28.33
N ASN A 319 34.43 6.49 -27.74
CA ASN A 319 35.03 7.06 -26.52
C ASN A 319 34.80 8.60 -26.68
N GLY A 320 34.85 9.38 -25.58
CA GLY A 320 35.01 10.85 -25.64
C GLY A 320 33.74 11.64 -25.25
N LYS A 321 33.56 12.21 -24.05
CA LYS A 321 34.38 13.13 -23.24
C LYS A 321 34.34 14.58 -23.76
N ARG A 322 33.68 15.47 -22.99
CA ARG A 322 34.02 16.87 -22.57
C ARG A 322 32.70 17.57 -22.13
N LYS A 323 32.55 18.08 -20.89
CA LYS A 323 33.07 19.35 -20.31
C LYS A 323 32.70 20.55 -21.22
N HIS A 324 32.16 21.70 -20.79
CA HIS A 324 32.26 22.45 -19.52
C HIS A 324 31.27 23.65 -19.57
N ASP A 325 30.93 24.18 -18.39
CA ASP A 325 30.45 25.52 -17.97
C ASP A 325 29.83 26.55 -18.92
N GLY A 326 28.83 27.26 -18.38
CA GLY A 326 29.08 28.65 -17.91
C GLY A 326 28.07 29.73 -18.32
N GLY A 327 27.54 30.43 -17.31
CA GLY A 327 27.05 31.83 -17.37
C GLY A 327 25.64 32.04 -17.96
N SER A 328 24.60 32.31 -17.16
CA SER A 328 24.16 33.65 -16.69
C SER A 328 23.77 34.62 -17.81
N ASP A 329 22.46 34.86 -18.02
CA ASP A 329 21.88 36.21 -17.85
C ASP A 329 20.34 36.22 -17.85
N HIS A 330 19.80 37.33 -17.35
CA HIS A 330 18.42 37.70 -17.08
C HIS A 330 17.50 37.79 -18.32
N GLY A 331 16.19 37.66 -18.07
CA GLY A 331 15.21 38.59 -18.66
C GLY A 331 14.10 37.98 -19.52
N GLY A 332 12.91 37.86 -18.90
CA GLY A 332 11.60 38.30 -19.43
C GLY A 332 11.05 37.76 -20.76
N GLY A 333 9.81 37.26 -20.72
CA GLY A 333 8.90 37.31 -21.87
C GLY A 333 7.98 36.11 -22.01
N ASP A 334 6.69 36.32 -21.73
CA ASP A 334 5.60 35.41 -22.07
C ASP A 334 5.61 35.02 -23.55
N GLN A 335 5.62 33.72 -23.86
CA GLN A 335 5.09 33.21 -25.12
C GLN A 335 4.34 31.89 -24.95
N ALA A 336 3.20 31.87 -25.62
CA ALA A 336 2.21 30.82 -25.68
C ALA A 336 2.81 29.43 -25.98
N SER A 337 2.33 28.43 -25.24
CA SER A 337 2.63 27.02 -25.44
C SER A 337 2.09 26.53 -26.79
N LEU A 338 2.99 26.33 -27.76
CA LEU A 338 2.68 25.57 -28.97
C LEU A 338 2.64 24.06 -28.66
N PRO A 339 1.73 23.29 -29.29
CA PRO A 339 1.58 21.88 -29.01
C PRO A 339 2.79 21.07 -29.50
N VAL A 340 3.31 20.20 -28.63
CA VAL A 340 4.45 19.31 -28.92
C VAL A 340 4.06 18.28 -29.97
N LEU A 341 4.54 18.45 -31.20
CA LEU A 341 4.32 17.52 -32.31
C LEU A 341 5.10 16.21 -32.09
N SER A 342 4.47 15.07 -32.39
CA SER A 342 5.16 13.78 -32.32
C SER A 342 6.27 13.69 -33.39
N LYS A 343 7.32 12.90 -33.11
CA LYS A 343 8.46 12.69 -34.04
C LYS A 343 8.02 12.26 -35.45
N ARG A 344 6.87 11.59 -35.56
CA ARG A 344 6.30 11.12 -36.83
C ARG A 344 5.67 12.26 -37.65
N GLN A 345 5.05 13.24 -36.97
CA GLN A 345 4.47 14.42 -37.61
C GLN A 345 5.55 15.37 -38.11
N ALA A 346 6.61 15.59 -37.31
CA ALA A 346 7.77 16.40 -37.73
C ALA A 346 8.48 15.82 -38.97
N LYS A 347 8.61 14.49 -39.04
CA LYS A 347 9.22 13.81 -40.20
C LYS A 347 8.36 13.93 -41.47
N LYS A 348 7.03 13.93 -41.34
CA LYS A 348 6.11 14.05 -42.48
C LYS A 348 6.10 15.46 -43.07
N LEU A 349 6.19 16.49 -42.23
CA LEU A 349 6.30 17.89 -42.66
C LEU A 349 7.63 18.15 -43.39
N LYS A 350 8.74 17.63 -42.85
CA LYS A 350 10.07 17.80 -43.47
C LYS A 350 10.19 17.12 -44.85
N LEU A 351 9.49 16.00 -45.04
CA LEU A 351 9.43 15.31 -46.34
C LEU A 351 8.55 16.05 -47.37
N ALA A 352 7.56 16.81 -46.89
CA ALA A 352 6.70 17.63 -47.75
C ALA A 352 7.43 18.89 -48.23
N GLU A 353 8.24 19.53 -47.38
CA GLU A 353 9.09 20.66 -47.76
C GLU A 353 10.16 20.28 -48.79
N GLN A 354 10.83 19.13 -48.63
CA GLN A 354 11.84 18.67 -49.59
C GLN A 354 11.24 18.34 -50.96
N LYS A 355 9.96 17.98 -51.05
CA LYS A 355 9.27 17.76 -52.33
C LYS A 355 8.82 19.07 -53.00
N ALA A 356 8.77 20.18 -52.28
CA ALA A 356 8.38 21.47 -52.82
C ALA A 356 9.55 22.25 -53.44
N THR A 357 10.80 21.88 -53.12
CA THR A 357 12.01 22.57 -53.60
C THR A 357 12.60 22.02 -54.90
N ASP A 358 12.18 20.83 -55.36
CA ASP A 358 12.63 20.25 -56.62
C ASP A 358 11.54 20.39 -57.72
N GLY A 359 11.43 21.60 -58.27
CA GLY A 359 10.68 21.90 -59.50
C GLY A 359 11.63 22.31 -60.65
N PRO A 360 11.33 22.01 -61.93
CA PRO A 360 12.32 22.01 -62.99
C PRO A 360 12.71 23.42 -63.47
N VAL A 361 14.02 23.65 -63.59
CA VAL A 361 14.62 24.84 -64.21
C VAL A 361 14.45 24.74 -65.73
N ALA A 362 13.61 25.58 -66.31
CA ALA A 362 13.48 25.72 -67.76
C ALA A 362 14.66 26.53 -68.32
N ALA A 363 15.44 25.88 -69.19
CA ALA A 363 16.48 26.51 -70.00
C ALA A 363 15.84 27.37 -71.10
N ASN A 364 16.35 28.59 -71.30
CA ASN A 364 16.11 29.36 -72.51
C ASN A 364 17.45 29.82 -73.09
N VAL A 365 17.74 29.37 -74.30
CA VAL A 365 18.89 29.75 -75.13
C VAL A 365 18.33 30.45 -76.38
N LYS A 366 18.89 31.65 -76.61
CA LYS A 366 18.76 32.56 -77.76
C LYS A 366 17.49 33.39 -77.88
#